data_AF-A0A9C7PNQ7-F1
#
_entry.id   AF-A0A9C7PNQ7-F1
#
_cell.length_a   1.000
_cell.length_b   1.000
_cell.length_c   1.000
_cell.angle_alpha   90.00
_cell.angle_beta   90.00
_cell.angle_gamma   90.00
#
_symmetry.space_group_name_H-M   'P 1'
#
loop_
_entity.id
_entity.type
_entity.pdbx_description
1 polymer ?
#
loop_
_entity_poly.entity_id
_entity_poly.type
_entity_poly.pdbx_seq_one_letter_code
_entity_poly.pdbx_strand_id
1 'polypeptide(L)'
;MGYPVNPRVSTVSGAAGCMEYYEKILFIREKLAYDIDGVVYKVDSFTDQDQLGFIARAPRWALAHKFPAQEELTVIQSIEVQVGRTGALRQWPAFSRDLLGCNRFKCDPSQCLEIRGFDVRIGDTVIVRRAGDVIPEVGSSYWGVV
;
A
#
# COMPACT_ATOMS: atom_id res chain seq x y z
N MET A 1 -12.65 30.29 10.79
CA MET A 1 -11.32 30.36 10.15
C MET A 1 -11.29 29.89 8.67
N GLY A 2 -12.41 29.64 7.98
CA GLY A 2 -12.41 29.51 6.50
C GLY A 2 -11.58 28.36 5.89
N TYR A 3 -11.05 27.44 6.70
CA TYR A 3 -10.26 26.32 6.21
C TYR A 3 -11.16 25.27 5.54
N PRO A 4 -10.72 24.69 4.40
CA PRO A 4 -11.41 23.57 3.80
C PRO A 4 -11.30 22.34 4.71
N VAL A 5 -12.44 21.74 5.03
CA VAL A 5 -12.53 20.49 5.80
C VAL A 5 -13.16 19.43 4.90
N ASN A 6 -12.69 18.19 5.02
CA ASN A 6 -13.29 17.09 4.28
C ASN A 6 -14.75 16.90 4.76
N PRO A 7 -15.75 16.97 3.86
CA PRO A 7 -17.16 16.84 4.25
C PRO A 7 -17.54 15.45 4.76
N ARG A 8 -16.63 14.47 4.64
CA ARG A 8 -16.87 13.08 5.04
C ARG A 8 -16.38 12.73 6.44
N VAL A 9 -15.84 13.69 7.20
CA VAL A 9 -15.52 13.46 8.62
C VAL A 9 -16.80 13.08 9.37
N SER A 10 -16.74 12.01 10.17
CA SER A 10 -17.86 11.52 10.97
C SER A 10 -17.38 11.10 12.34
N THR A 11 -18.19 11.39 13.37
CA THR A 11 -18.03 10.80 14.70
C THR A 11 -18.76 9.46 14.71
N VAL A 12 -18.13 8.44 15.27
CA VAL A 12 -18.68 7.09 15.41
C VAL A 12 -18.39 6.57 16.82
N SER A 13 -19.17 5.59 17.27
CA SER A 13 -19.02 5.03 18.62
C SER A 13 -18.61 3.57 18.56
N GLY A 14 -17.55 3.25 19.30
CA GLY A 14 -17.02 1.89 19.41
C GLY A 14 -16.41 1.33 18.12
N ALA A 15 -15.88 0.11 18.21
CA ALA A 15 -15.22 -0.55 17.08
C ALA A 15 -16.18 -0.86 15.93
N ALA A 16 -17.44 -1.21 16.23
CA ALA A 16 -18.45 -1.49 15.21
C ALA A 16 -18.71 -0.26 14.33
N GLY A 17 -18.91 0.93 14.94
CA GLY A 17 -19.11 2.17 14.18
C GLY A 17 -17.89 2.55 13.34
N CYS A 18 -16.67 2.28 13.82
CA CYS A 18 -15.46 2.44 13.01
C CYS A 18 -15.47 1.54 11.77
N MET A 19 -15.85 0.27 11.92
CA MET A 19 -15.92 -0.69 10.82
C MET A 19 -17.00 -0.34 9.80
N GLU A 20 -18.20 0.05 10.25
CA GLU A 20 -19.28 0.52 9.36
C GLU A 20 -18.84 1.74 8.54
N TYR A 21 -18.13 2.69 9.17
CA TYR A 21 -17.59 3.85 8.47
C TYR A 21 -16.52 3.43 7.45
N TYR A 22 -15.63 2.51 7.80
CA TYR A 22 -14.62 1.97 6.87
C TYR A 22 -15.25 1.33 5.65
N GLU A 23 -16.24 0.45 5.82
CA GLU A 23 -16.95 -0.21 4.72
C GLU A 23 -17.66 0.81 3.82
N LYS A 24 -18.30 1.82 4.41
CA LYS A 24 -18.93 2.92 3.69
C LYS A 24 -17.93 3.68 2.82
N ILE A 25 -16.75 4.02 3.34
CA ILE A 25 -15.73 4.74 2.57
C ILE A 25 -15.12 3.83 1.49
N LEU A 26 -14.86 2.55 1.82
CA LEU A 26 -14.35 1.57 0.86
C LEU A 26 -15.31 1.44 -0.35
N PHE A 27 -16.62 1.39 -0.10
CA PHE A 27 -17.64 1.28 -1.14
C PHE A 27 -17.69 2.49 -2.10
N ILE A 28 -17.41 3.70 -1.61
CA ILE A 28 -17.42 4.92 -2.44
C ILE A 28 -16.04 5.30 -2.97
N ARG A 29 -14.97 4.58 -2.60
CA ARG A 29 -13.57 4.91 -2.89
C ARG A 29 -13.35 5.29 -4.35
N GLU A 30 -13.81 4.46 -5.28
CA GLU A 30 -13.63 4.67 -6.72
C GLU A 30 -14.43 5.86 -7.29
N LYS A 31 -15.40 6.38 -6.54
CA LYS A 31 -16.24 7.53 -6.94
C LYS A 31 -15.72 8.86 -6.41
N LEU A 32 -14.66 8.84 -5.62
CA LEU A 32 -14.05 10.07 -5.09
C LEU A 32 -13.24 10.75 -6.19
N ALA A 33 -13.25 12.08 -6.20
CA ALA A 33 -12.44 12.88 -7.12
C ALA A 33 -10.95 12.92 -6.75
N TYR A 34 -10.53 12.08 -5.80
CA TYR A 34 -9.20 12.02 -5.23
C TYR A 34 -8.94 10.62 -4.68
N ASP A 35 -7.66 10.25 -4.64
CA ASP A 35 -7.24 8.95 -4.11
C ASP A 35 -7.19 8.94 -2.57
N ILE A 36 -7.49 7.77 -2.01
CA ILE A 36 -7.33 7.49 -0.58
C ILE A 36 -6.80 6.06 -0.39
N ASP A 37 -5.99 5.86 0.64
CA ASP A 37 -5.37 4.58 0.99
C ASP A 37 -6.00 3.93 2.25
N GLY A 38 -6.95 4.60 2.89
CA GLY A 38 -7.64 4.10 4.08
C GLY A 38 -8.48 5.16 4.79
N VAL A 39 -8.76 4.89 6.07
CA VAL A 39 -9.40 5.82 7.01
C VAL A 39 -8.52 5.97 8.26
N VAL A 40 -8.62 7.11 8.92
CA VAL A 40 -7.93 7.35 10.19
C VAL A 40 -8.97 7.48 11.30
N TYR A 41 -8.86 6.64 12.32
CA TYR A 41 -9.63 6.79 13.55
C TYR A 41 -8.85 7.64 14.52
N LYS A 42 -9.54 8.54 15.23
CA LYS A 42 -9.00 9.36 16.30
C LYS A 42 -9.96 9.31 17.47
N VAL A 43 -9.43 9.19 18.69
CA VAL A 43 -10.22 9.44 19.91
C VAL A 43 -10.70 10.88 19.88
N ASP A 44 -12.00 11.12 20.06
CA ASP A 44 -12.59 12.46 19.88
C ASP A 44 -12.24 13.44 21.02
N SER A 45 -12.14 12.92 22.25
CA SER A 45 -11.79 13.71 23.45
C SER A 45 -10.32 14.14 23.44
N PHE A 46 -10.08 15.45 23.47
CA PHE A 46 -8.71 16.00 23.59
C PHE A 46 -8.05 15.63 24.92
N THR A 47 -8.82 15.57 26.01
CA THR A 47 -8.30 15.16 27.32
C THR A 47 -7.78 13.72 27.28
N ASP A 48 -8.50 12.83 26.59
CA ASP A 48 -8.07 11.43 26.45
C ASP A 48 -6.88 11.32 25.50
N GLN A 49 -6.81 12.15 24.46
CA GLN A 49 -5.63 12.22 23.58
C GLN A 49 -4.37 12.61 24.37
N ASP A 50 -4.46 13.62 25.25
CA ASP A 50 -3.34 14.06 26.09
C ASP A 50 -2.89 12.97 27.06
N GLN A 51 -3.84 12.26 27.68
CA GLN A 51 -3.54 11.15 28.59
C GLN A 51 -2.90 9.95 27.87
N LEU A 52 -3.40 9.61 26.68
CA LEU A 52 -2.87 8.51 25.88
C LEU A 52 -1.47 8.82 25.35
N GLY A 53 -1.22 10.08 24.99
CA GLY A 53 0.09 10.56 24.56
C GLY A 53 0.59 9.93 23.26
N PHE A 54 1.92 9.87 23.14
CA PHE A 54 2.63 9.46 21.92
C PHE A 54 3.66 8.38 22.22
N ILE A 55 3.90 7.50 21.25
CA ILE A 55 5.13 6.72 21.15
C ILE A 55 6.12 7.46 20.24
N ALA A 56 7.36 6.98 20.16
CA ALA A 56 8.48 7.68 19.49
C ALA A 56 8.18 8.26 18.09
N ARG A 57 7.26 7.65 17.32
CA ARG A 57 6.94 8.07 15.94
C ARG A 57 5.44 8.22 15.65
N ALA A 58 4.55 8.01 16.62
CA ALA A 58 3.11 8.01 16.36
C ALA A 58 2.27 8.31 17.63
N PRO A 59 1.09 8.95 17.49
CA PRO A 59 0.13 9.07 18.59
C PRO A 59 -0.45 7.70 19.00
N ARG A 60 -0.80 7.54 20.27
CA ARG A 60 -1.50 6.33 20.77
C ARG A 60 -3.02 6.40 20.58
N TRP A 61 -3.54 7.60 20.35
CA TRP A 61 -4.97 7.90 20.25
C TRP A 61 -5.49 7.92 18.80
N ALA A 62 -4.65 7.63 17.81
CA ALA A 62 -5.06 7.53 16.41
C ALA A 62 -4.47 6.31 15.71
N LEU A 63 -5.24 5.77 14.76
CA LEU A 63 -4.87 4.59 13.99
C LEU A 63 -5.28 4.79 12.53
N ALA A 64 -4.34 4.61 11.60
CA ALA A 64 -4.65 4.51 10.18
C ALA A 64 -5.04 3.07 9.83
N HIS A 65 -6.29 2.87 9.44
CA HIS A 65 -6.81 1.61 8.93
C HIS A 65 -6.80 1.65 7.40
N LYS A 66 -5.78 1.03 6.82
CA LYS A 66 -5.56 1.00 5.37
C LYS A 66 -6.51 0.05 4.67
N PHE A 67 -6.93 0.43 3.46
CA PHE A 67 -7.67 -0.46 2.57
C PHE A 67 -6.81 -1.64 2.11
N PRO A 68 -7.42 -2.76 1.70
CA PRO A 68 -6.70 -3.83 1.03
C PRO A 68 -5.91 -3.26 -0.15
N ALA A 69 -4.66 -3.73 -0.30
CA ALA A 69 -3.81 -3.36 -1.41
C ALA A 69 -4.50 -3.75 -2.73
N GLN A 70 -4.42 -2.87 -3.73
CA GLN A 70 -4.84 -3.23 -5.08
C GLN A 70 -3.78 -4.18 -5.65
N GLU A 71 -4.23 -5.35 -6.09
CA GLU A 71 -3.39 -6.39 -6.69
C GLU A 71 -3.68 -6.46 -8.19
N GLU A 72 -2.63 -6.47 -9.00
CA GLU A 72 -2.74 -6.63 -10.44
C GLU A 72 -1.77 -7.70 -10.93
N LEU A 73 -2.28 -8.60 -11.78
CA LEU A 73 -1.45 -9.57 -12.50
C LEU A 73 -0.76 -8.89 -13.68
N THR A 74 0.50 -9.23 -13.88
CA THR A 74 1.32 -8.68 -14.96
C THR A 74 2.41 -9.64 -15.40
N VAL A 75 2.98 -9.41 -16.57
CA VAL A 75 4.11 -10.17 -17.11
C VAL A 75 5.39 -9.35 -17.02
N ILE A 76 6.46 -9.98 -16.53
CA ILE A 76 7.80 -9.40 -16.52
C ILE A 76 8.39 -9.42 -17.93
N GLN A 77 8.74 -8.25 -18.47
CA GLN A 77 9.34 -8.11 -19.79
C GLN A 77 10.86 -8.12 -19.75
N SER A 78 11.46 -7.49 -18.75
CA SER A 78 12.91 -7.45 -18.58
C SER A 78 13.26 -7.22 -17.12
N ILE A 79 14.50 -7.55 -16.75
CA ILE A 79 15.05 -7.30 -15.42
C ILE A 79 16.40 -6.61 -15.62
N GLU A 80 16.48 -5.33 -15.28
CA GLU A 80 17.75 -4.61 -15.24
C GLU A 80 18.43 -4.80 -13.88
N VAL A 81 19.75 -4.85 -13.84
CA VAL A 81 20.51 -5.04 -12.59
C VAL A 81 21.45 -3.86 -12.39
N GLN A 82 21.36 -3.23 -11.22
CA GLN A 82 22.25 -2.16 -10.79
C GLN A 82 23.18 -2.64 -9.69
N VAL A 83 24.46 -2.28 -9.81
CA VAL A 83 25.46 -2.46 -8.76
C VAL A 83 25.54 -1.19 -7.91
N GLY A 84 25.22 -1.31 -6.63
CA GLY A 84 25.39 -0.24 -5.65
C GLY A 84 26.86 -0.03 -5.27
N ARG A 85 27.17 1.11 -4.64
CA ARG A 85 28.54 1.46 -4.21
C ARG A 85 29.19 0.43 -3.28
N THR A 86 28.39 -0.35 -2.56
CA THR A 86 28.83 -1.42 -1.65
C THR A 86 28.86 -2.81 -2.31
N GLY A 87 28.63 -2.91 -3.62
CA GLY A 87 28.52 -4.19 -4.34
C GLY A 87 27.16 -4.86 -4.24
N ALA A 88 26.19 -4.25 -3.54
CA ALA A 88 24.82 -4.75 -3.47
C ALA A 88 24.16 -4.72 -4.86
N LEU A 89 23.56 -5.84 -5.28
CA LEU A 89 22.83 -5.95 -6.54
C LEU A 89 21.37 -5.59 -6.32
N ARG A 90 20.88 -4.57 -7.02
CA ARG A 90 19.47 -4.16 -7.05
C ARG A 90 18.86 -4.53 -8.40
N GLN A 91 17.69 -5.15 -8.40
CA GLN A 91 17.01 -5.57 -9.62
C GLN A 91 15.82 -4.64 -9.93
N TRP A 92 15.60 -4.40 -11.21
CA TRP A 92 14.55 -3.56 -11.76
C TRP A 92 13.74 -4.32 -12.80
N PRO A 93 12.69 -5.04 -12.37
CA PRO A 93 11.74 -5.62 -13.31
C PRO A 93 10.95 -4.52 -14.02
N ALA A 94 10.83 -4.64 -15.33
CA ALA A 94 9.92 -3.87 -16.18
C ALA A 94 8.76 -4.75 -16.62
N PHE A 95 7.57 -4.16 -16.76
CA PHE A 95 6.33 -4.89 -16.97
C PHE A 95 5.64 -4.49 -18.27
N SER A 96 4.82 -5.41 -18.79
CA SER A 96 4.14 -5.25 -20.08
C SER A 96 3.06 -4.17 -20.14
N ARG A 97 2.62 -3.65 -19.00
CA ARG A 97 1.62 -2.59 -18.91
C ARG A 97 1.94 -1.64 -17.76
N ASP A 98 1.37 -0.44 -17.82
CA ASP A 98 1.34 0.46 -16.66
C ASP A 98 0.51 -0.20 -15.55
N LEU A 99 1.15 -0.44 -14.41
CA LEU A 99 0.54 -1.03 -13.22
C LEU A 99 0.40 0.06 -12.19
N LEU A 100 -0.82 0.34 -11.73
CA LEU A 100 -1.03 1.25 -10.62
C LEU A 100 -0.39 2.66 -10.85
N GLY A 101 -0.24 3.07 -12.12
CA GLY A 101 0.40 4.34 -12.53
C GLY A 101 1.90 4.28 -12.82
N CYS A 102 2.53 3.10 -12.82
CA CYS A 102 3.97 2.90 -13.07
C CYS A 102 4.25 1.62 -13.89
N ASN A 103 5.17 1.68 -14.86
CA ASN A 103 5.60 0.52 -15.68
C ASN A 103 6.88 -0.17 -15.18
N ARG A 104 7.53 0.37 -14.14
CA ARG A 104 8.80 -0.11 -13.62
C ARG A 104 8.87 0.02 -12.10
N PHE A 105 9.39 -1.00 -11.41
CA PHE A 105 9.52 -0.98 -9.95
C PHE A 105 10.93 -1.35 -9.46
N LYS A 106 11.28 -0.84 -8.28
CA LYS A 106 12.53 -1.15 -7.59
C LYS A 106 12.34 -2.31 -6.65
N CYS A 107 13.16 -3.35 -6.82
CA CYS A 107 13.25 -4.44 -5.86
C CYS A 107 14.57 -4.31 -5.11
N ASP A 108 14.50 -4.07 -3.80
CA ASP A 108 15.67 -4.04 -2.92
C ASP A 108 16.21 -5.45 -2.64
N PRO A 109 17.50 -5.64 -2.30
CA PRO A 109 18.08 -6.97 -2.10
C PRO A 109 17.30 -7.88 -1.14
N SER A 110 16.66 -7.32 -0.10
CA SER A 110 15.80 -8.06 0.82
C SER A 110 14.52 -8.59 0.18
N GLN A 111 13.94 -7.82 -0.75
CA GLN A 111 12.80 -8.22 -1.58
C GLN A 111 13.26 -9.15 -2.72
N CYS A 112 14.47 -8.95 -3.25
CA CYS A 112 15.06 -9.83 -4.27
C CYS A 112 15.28 -11.25 -3.75
N LEU A 113 15.54 -11.43 -2.45
CA LEU A 113 15.63 -12.76 -1.84
C LEU A 113 14.27 -13.49 -1.87
N GLU A 114 13.17 -12.75 -1.71
CA GLU A 114 11.82 -13.27 -1.93
C GLU A 114 11.60 -13.66 -3.39
N ILE A 115 11.98 -12.79 -4.35
CA ILE A 115 11.94 -13.09 -5.80
C ILE A 115 12.75 -14.36 -6.14
N ARG A 116 13.94 -14.53 -5.55
CA ARG A 116 14.74 -15.76 -5.70
C ARG A 116 14.05 -16.98 -5.10
N GLY A 117 13.33 -16.81 -3.99
CA GLY A 117 12.50 -17.85 -3.39
C GLY A 117 11.33 -18.27 -4.29
N PHE A 118 10.84 -17.36 -5.14
CA PHE A 118 9.75 -17.60 -6.10
C PHE A 118 10.23 -18.00 -7.52
N ASP A 119 11.54 -18.12 -7.76
CA ASP A 119 12.18 -18.40 -9.06
C ASP A 119 11.58 -17.59 -10.22
N VAL A 120 11.39 -16.29 -10.00
CA VAL A 120 10.75 -15.42 -10.99
C VAL A 120 11.70 -15.14 -12.15
N ARG A 121 11.22 -15.34 -13.38
CA ARG A 121 11.95 -15.17 -14.63
C ARG A 121 11.25 -14.18 -15.56
N ILE A 122 12.00 -13.71 -16.56
CA ILE A 122 11.42 -12.94 -17.66
C ILE A 122 10.38 -13.81 -18.38
N GLY A 123 9.19 -13.27 -18.60
CA GLY A 123 8.04 -13.99 -19.16
C GLY A 123 7.06 -14.52 -18.12
N ASP A 124 7.44 -14.54 -16.83
CA ASP A 124 6.53 -15.01 -15.79
C ASP A 124 5.42 -14.01 -15.51
N THR A 125 4.26 -14.56 -15.15
CA THR A 125 3.15 -13.77 -14.64
C THR A 125 3.28 -13.65 -13.12
N VAL A 126 3.33 -12.42 -12.63
CA VAL A 126 3.46 -12.11 -11.21
C VAL A 126 2.32 -11.23 -10.72
N ILE A 127 1.98 -11.37 -9.44
CA ILE A 127 1.07 -10.46 -8.75
C ILE A 127 1.87 -9.27 -8.24
N VAL A 128 1.51 -8.06 -8.68
CA VAL A 128 2.05 -6.81 -8.18
C VAL A 128 1.02 -6.15 -7.28
N ARG A 129 1.42 -5.76 -6.06
CA ARG A 129 0.54 -5.14 -5.08
C ARG A 129 0.98 -3.71 -4.78
N ARG A 130 0.04 -2.77 -4.70
CA ARG A 130 0.35 -1.40 -4.25
C ARG A 130 0.45 -1.34 -2.73
N ALA A 131 1.66 -1.25 -2.17
CA ALA A 131 1.85 -1.00 -0.74
C ALA A 131 1.66 0.50 -0.41
N GLY A 132 0.40 0.94 -0.32
CA GLY A 132 0.07 2.37 -0.14
C GLY A 132 0.49 3.23 -1.34
N ASP A 133 1.13 4.38 -1.11
CA ASP A 133 1.58 5.28 -2.19
C ASP A 133 3.04 5.09 -2.62
N VAL A 134 3.78 4.16 -2.01
CA VAL A 134 5.24 4.32 -1.97
C VAL A 134 5.99 3.34 -2.86
N ILE A 135 5.73 2.02 -2.84
CA ILE A 135 6.45 1.05 -3.70
C ILE A 135 5.59 -0.19 -3.94
N PRO A 136 5.36 -0.60 -5.20
CA PRO A 136 4.73 -1.88 -5.50
C PRO A 136 5.65 -3.08 -5.25
N GLU A 137 5.10 -4.12 -4.65
CA GLU A 137 5.83 -5.35 -4.29
C GLU A 137 5.38 -6.53 -5.16
N VAL A 138 6.31 -7.44 -5.45
CA VAL A 138 6.05 -8.68 -6.21
C VAL A 138 5.72 -9.78 -5.22
N GLY A 139 4.48 -10.27 -5.23
CA GLY A 139 3.98 -11.23 -4.23
C GLY A 139 4.30 -12.69 -4.53
N SER A 140 4.03 -13.17 -5.74
CA SER A 140 4.22 -14.59 -6.12
C SER A 140 4.15 -14.79 -7.64
N SER A 141 4.79 -15.85 -8.16
CA SER A 141 4.66 -16.33 -9.54
C SER A 141 3.43 -17.22 -9.69
N TYR A 142 2.56 -16.91 -10.65
CA TYR A 142 1.38 -17.72 -10.94
C TYR A 142 1.80 -18.83 -11.92
N TRP A 143 2.09 -20.02 -11.40
CA TRP A 143 2.21 -21.23 -12.23
C TRP A 143 0.80 -21.73 -12.52
N GLY A 144 0.19 -21.21 -13.58
CA GLY A 144 -1.02 -21.81 -14.15
C GLY A 144 -0.69 -23.22 -14.60
N VAL A 145 -1.14 -24.23 -13.84
CA VAL A 145 -1.31 -25.57 -14.38
C VAL A 145 -2.45 -25.46 -15.38
N VAL A 146 -2.15 -25.93 -16.60
CA VAL A 146 -3.06 -26.07 -17.74
C VAL A 146 -4.41 -26.67 -17.35
#